data_AF-A0A1M7J809-F1
#
_entry.id   AF-A0A1M7J809-F1
#
_cell.length_a   1.000
_cell.length_b   1.000
_cell.length_c   1.000
_cell.angle_alpha   90.00
_cell.angle_beta   90.00
_cell.angle_gamma   90.00
#
_symmetry.space_group_name_H-M   'P 1'
#
loop_
_entity.id
_entity.type
_entity.pdbx_description
1 polymer ?
#
loop_
_entity_poly.entity_id
_entity_poly.type
_entity_poly.pdbx_seq_one_letter_code
_entity_poly.pdbx_strand_id
1 'polypeptide(L)'
;MKKQKMLKRAAAAVSGIIVFSGTTSMTTAEEAVTEKTSVAAAEVSSAADAVTEAASELTADTAEEMQKMPEDWEKADISQYDSSLTLISYELATPEMAKIGEAPDPYAGLSEEERKAREEAAEKKKSALKKGTPTLSKNAAKSRSKTPTAVEAKTSGAFVGDIPDSQPGPVIDAQPGQFAFVTYGWGHGVGMSQNGANFYAAYAGWTYQDILFHYYPGTYLMNTGMTDEEELTIAHEPAGDTLKVVSEIVNREVGGSFSYEAIKAQAVAVYTYLKYNGDDSRDLRGKPNPPQVVIDACNEVLGEALYYDGNYALTVFSASSGGCSANCYEVFYADYPYLRSVPSEYDAAFDPHWGTVKYMDAAEVKKKLEAGYHITLSDDPNNWIQPVYSDETGYVTEVSIDGQVTAKGYPFSMLLGLKSSKFNLTYKND
;
A
#
# COMPACT_ATOMS: atom_id res chain seq x y z
N MET A 1 -51.11 -29.52 -17.01
CA MET A 1 -51.76 -29.46 -15.67
C MET A 1 -51.42 -28.09 -15.08
N LYS A 2 -52.41 -27.18 -14.96
CA LYS A 2 -53.07 -26.77 -13.69
C LYS A 2 -52.05 -26.26 -12.66
N LYS A 3 -52.16 -25.09 -12.00
CA LYS A 3 -53.19 -24.03 -11.90
C LYS A 3 -52.56 -22.94 -11.00
N GLN A 4 -52.72 -21.65 -11.32
CA GLN A 4 -53.47 -20.63 -10.54
C GLN A 4 -52.98 -20.35 -9.09
N LYS A 5 -52.48 -19.13 -8.83
CA LYS A 5 -53.18 -17.92 -8.32
C LYS A 5 -53.58 -17.98 -6.84
N MET A 6 -53.14 -16.99 -6.05
CA MET A 6 -53.94 -15.98 -5.30
C MET A 6 -53.04 -15.38 -4.19
N LEU A 7 -52.75 -14.07 -4.16
CA LEU A 7 -53.59 -12.90 -3.84
C LEU A 7 -54.01 -12.78 -2.36
N LYS A 8 -53.46 -11.71 -1.76
CA LYS A 8 -54.15 -10.60 -1.06
C LYS A 8 -54.46 -10.69 0.44
N ARG A 9 -54.03 -9.58 1.07
CA ARG A 9 -54.71 -8.70 2.04
C ARG A 9 -54.75 -9.20 3.49
N ALA A 10 -54.81 -8.37 4.53
CA ALA A 10 -54.58 -6.94 4.83
C ALA A 10 -55.31 -6.70 6.18
N ALA A 11 -55.01 -5.56 6.83
CA ALA A 11 -55.77 -4.92 7.91
C ALA A 11 -55.58 -5.53 9.31
N ALA A 12 -55.61 -4.81 10.43
CA ALA A 12 -55.95 -3.43 10.81
C ALA A 12 -55.20 -3.15 12.15
N ALA A 13 -54.62 -1.98 12.45
CA ALA A 13 -55.17 -0.64 12.65
C ALA A 13 -55.95 -0.41 13.97
N VAL A 14 -55.46 0.60 14.71
CA VAL A 14 -56.16 1.59 15.57
C VAL A 14 -56.40 1.29 17.06
N SER A 15 -55.78 2.11 17.92
CA SER A 15 -56.37 3.02 18.95
C SER A 15 -55.29 3.36 20.00
N GLY A 16 -55.05 4.57 20.51
CA GLY A 16 -55.73 5.86 20.44
C GLY A 16 -55.52 6.63 21.77
N ILE A 17 -54.96 7.84 21.68
CA ILE A 17 -55.33 9.08 22.41
C ILE A 17 -54.94 9.28 23.91
N ILE A 18 -53.98 10.21 24.11
CA ILE A 18 -53.94 11.47 24.93
C ILE A 18 -54.70 11.54 26.28
N VAL A 19 -54.02 11.96 27.37
CA VAL A 19 -54.42 13.07 28.29
C VAL A 19 -53.19 13.69 28.99
N PHE A 20 -53.25 15.01 29.14
CA PHE A 20 -52.32 15.99 29.72
C PHE A 20 -52.63 16.28 31.21
N SER A 21 -51.61 16.56 32.04
CA SER A 21 -51.67 17.38 33.28
C SER A 21 -50.25 17.44 33.87
N GLY A 22 -49.54 18.58 33.98
CA GLY A 22 -49.82 19.73 34.87
C GLY A 22 -49.66 19.29 36.34
N THR A 23 -48.82 19.83 37.24
CA THR A 23 -48.32 21.20 37.46
C THR A 23 -47.38 21.22 38.70
N THR A 24 -46.48 22.22 38.78
CA THR A 24 -45.98 22.94 39.99
C THR A 24 -45.11 22.16 41.00
N SER A 25 -43.87 22.57 41.29
CA SER A 25 -43.49 23.71 42.17
C SER A 25 -42.03 24.10 41.91
N MET A 26 -41.66 25.37 41.62
CA MET A 26 -41.47 26.51 42.54
C MET A 26 -40.58 26.13 43.74
N THR A 27 -39.46 26.80 44.06
CA THR A 27 -39.22 28.27 44.12
C THR A 27 -37.74 28.60 44.41
N THR A 28 -37.26 29.69 43.78
CA THR A 28 -36.44 30.84 44.30
C THR A 28 -35.08 30.57 44.97
N ALA A 29 -34.03 31.39 44.84
CA ALA A 29 -33.84 32.80 44.48
C ALA A 29 -32.40 32.94 43.89
N GLU A 30 -32.05 33.73 42.88
CA GLU A 30 -32.22 35.18 42.64
C GLU A 30 -31.50 36.09 43.65
N GLU A 31 -30.43 36.75 43.20
CA GLU A 31 -30.17 38.21 43.26
C GLU A 31 -28.69 38.44 42.84
N ALA A 32 -28.36 39.10 41.72
CA ALA A 32 -28.62 40.48 41.25
C ALA A 32 -27.48 41.45 41.61
N VAL A 33 -27.38 42.51 40.76
CA VAL A 33 -26.76 43.85 40.93
C VAL A 33 -25.63 44.11 39.90
N THR A 34 -25.93 44.68 38.72
CA THR A 34 -25.96 46.14 38.31
C THR A 34 -24.57 46.81 38.22
N GLU A 35 -24.24 47.79 37.36
CA GLU A 35 -24.82 48.52 36.21
C GLU A 35 -23.68 49.39 35.60
N LYS A 36 -23.80 49.77 34.31
CA LYS A 36 -23.33 51.01 33.62
C LYS A 36 -21.81 51.34 33.58
N THR A 37 -21.22 51.84 32.49
CA THR A 37 -21.60 53.06 31.75
C THR A 37 -20.82 53.23 30.41
N SER A 38 -21.51 53.84 29.42
CA SER A 38 -21.06 54.75 28.33
C SER A 38 -20.15 54.29 27.18
N VAL A 39 -20.79 53.93 26.07
CA VAL A 39 -20.78 54.53 24.71
C VAL A 39 -19.62 55.47 24.32
N ALA A 40 -18.90 55.10 23.25
CA ALA A 40 -18.40 56.04 22.24
C ALA A 40 -18.39 55.37 20.84
N ALA A 41 -19.20 55.95 19.94
CA ALA A 41 -19.13 56.04 18.47
C ALA A 41 -18.56 54.84 17.68
N ALA A 42 -19.34 54.07 16.92
CA ALA A 42 -20.04 54.45 15.68
C ALA A 42 -19.11 55.00 14.59
N GLU A 43 -18.41 54.11 13.88
CA GLU A 43 -18.02 54.27 12.46
C GLU A 43 -17.49 52.94 11.89
N VAL A 44 -18.30 51.88 11.80
CA VAL A 44 -18.22 50.85 10.73
C VAL A 44 -19.57 50.12 10.68
N SER A 45 -20.59 50.72 10.06
CA SER A 45 -21.90 50.09 9.86
C SER A 45 -22.38 50.40 8.44
N SER A 46 -21.86 49.65 7.47
CA SER A 46 -22.50 49.49 6.16
C SER A 46 -21.93 48.32 5.33
N ALA A 47 -21.42 47.25 5.95
CA ALA A 47 -20.87 46.10 5.22
C ALA A 47 -21.21 44.72 5.82
N ALA A 48 -22.14 44.64 6.78
CA ALA A 48 -22.51 43.39 7.44
C ALA A 48 -23.90 42.85 7.05
N ASP A 49 -24.79 43.68 6.48
CA ASP A 49 -26.17 43.27 6.18
C ASP A 49 -26.43 42.89 4.71
N ALA A 50 -25.38 42.82 3.87
CA ALA A 50 -25.48 42.30 2.50
C ALA A 50 -24.86 40.91 2.31
N VAL A 51 -24.27 40.32 3.37
CA VAL A 51 -23.65 38.99 3.34
C VAL A 51 -24.56 37.93 3.97
N THR A 52 -25.60 38.34 4.70
CA THR A 52 -26.48 37.44 5.45
C THR A 52 -27.75 37.03 4.71
N GLU A 53 -28.04 37.61 3.54
CA GLU A 53 -29.20 37.24 2.71
C GLU A 53 -28.81 36.54 1.38
N ALA A 54 -27.51 36.46 1.06
CA ALA A 54 -27.00 35.60 -0.01
C ALA A 54 -26.49 34.22 0.50
N ALA A 55 -26.38 34.05 1.82
CA ALA A 55 -25.94 32.82 2.48
C ALA A 55 -27.11 31.91 2.92
N SER A 56 -28.36 32.37 2.82
CA SER A 56 -29.56 31.63 3.24
C SER A 56 -30.40 31.04 2.10
N GLU A 57 -30.05 31.32 0.83
CA GLU A 57 -30.69 30.68 -0.34
C GLU A 57 -29.76 29.70 -1.09
N LEU A 58 -28.55 29.43 -0.57
CA LEU A 58 -27.61 28.44 -1.14
C LEU A 58 -27.40 27.21 -0.25
N THR A 59 -28.26 27.00 0.75
CA THR A 59 -28.15 25.87 1.71
C THR A 59 -29.36 24.95 1.70
N ALA A 60 -30.11 24.90 0.59
CA ALA A 60 -31.27 24.03 0.47
C ALA A 60 -31.24 23.07 -0.74
N ASP A 61 -30.16 23.04 -1.54
CA ASP A 61 -30.10 22.20 -2.75
C ASP A 61 -28.76 21.48 -3.02
N THR A 62 -27.91 21.32 -2.00
CA THR A 62 -26.65 20.54 -2.13
C THR A 62 -26.36 19.61 -0.94
N ALA A 63 -27.40 19.26 -0.16
CA ALA A 63 -27.28 18.30 0.94
C ALA A 63 -27.55 16.83 0.55
N GLU A 64 -27.69 16.53 -0.76
CA GLU A 64 -27.82 15.17 -1.27
C GLU A 64 -26.85 14.91 -2.43
N GLU A 65 -25.55 14.98 -2.17
CA GLU A 65 -24.55 14.25 -2.97
C GLU A 65 -23.27 14.01 -2.16
N MET A 66 -23.41 13.50 -0.92
CA MET A 66 -22.33 12.68 -0.38
C MET A 66 -22.24 11.47 -1.30
N GLN A 67 -21.21 11.40 -2.13
CA GLN A 67 -20.97 10.30 -3.05
C GLN A 67 -20.70 9.04 -2.22
N LYS A 68 -21.78 8.40 -1.80
CA LYS A 68 -21.78 7.14 -1.07
C LYS A 68 -21.19 6.12 -2.03
N MET A 69 -20.17 5.41 -1.56
CA MET A 69 -19.53 4.29 -2.26
C MET A 69 -20.61 3.43 -2.95
N PRO A 70 -20.47 3.06 -4.25
CA PRO A 70 -21.50 2.32 -4.95
C PRO A 70 -21.89 1.07 -4.15
N GLU A 71 -23.20 0.83 -3.97
CA GLU A 71 -23.71 -0.32 -3.21
C GLU A 71 -23.24 -1.67 -3.78
N ASP A 72 -22.78 -1.69 -5.04
CA ASP A 72 -22.28 -2.84 -5.79
C ASP A 72 -20.73 -2.96 -5.81
N TRP A 73 -20.02 -2.31 -4.89
CA TRP A 73 -18.56 -2.42 -4.77
C TRP A 73 -18.11 -3.84 -4.35
N GLU A 74 -17.39 -4.53 -5.24
CA GLU A 74 -16.53 -5.64 -4.86
C GLU A 74 -15.16 -5.10 -4.45
N LYS A 75 -14.73 -5.40 -3.21
CA LYS A 75 -13.38 -5.12 -2.72
C LYS A 75 -12.35 -5.56 -3.77
N ALA A 76 -11.36 -4.71 -4.04
CA ALA A 76 -10.15 -5.14 -4.71
C ALA A 76 -9.63 -6.39 -3.97
N ASP A 77 -9.70 -7.55 -4.62
CA ASP A 77 -9.39 -8.83 -3.99
C ASP A 77 -7.87 -8.98 -3.85
N ILE A 78 -7.32 -8.31 -2.84
CA ILE A 78 -5.94 -8.47 -2.40
C ILE A 78 -5.77 -9.69 -1.47
N SER A 79 -6.78 -10.57 -1.35
CA SER A 79 -6.63 -11.79 -0.54
C SER A 79 -5.59 -12.75 -1.11
N GLN A 80 -5.29 -12.61 -2.41
CA GLN A 80 -4.24 -13.35 -3.10
C GLN A 80 -2.86 -12.68 -3.01
N TYR A 81 -2.78 -11.47 -2.45
CA TYR A 81 -1.50 -10.85 -2.13
C TYR A 81 -0.80 -11.68 -1.06
N ASP A 82 0.37 -12.17 -1.40
CA ASP A 82 1.21 -12.92 -0.48
C ASP A 82 2.45 -12.10 -0.18
N SER A 83 2.46 -11.43 0.98
CA SER A 83 3.61 -10.64 1.42
C SER A 83 4.89 -11.45 1.61
N SER A 84 4.82 -12.80 1.61
CA SER A 84 5.98 -13.69 1.59
C SER A 84 6.53 -13.95 0.18
N LEU A 85 5.80 -13.57 -0.87
CA LEU A 85 6.14 -13.77 -2.28
C LEU A 85 6.35 -12.47 -3.05
N THR A 86 5.86 -11.34 -2.52
CA THR A 86 6.20 -9.98 -2.95
C THR A 86 7.33 -9.41 -2.11
N LEU A 87 8.06 -10.29 -1.41
CA LEU A 87 9.29 -9.97 -0.71
C LEU A 87 10.30 -9.50 -1.73
N ILE A 88 10.24 -8.22 -2.10
CA ILE A 88 11.38 -7.53 -2.67
C ILE A 88 12.48 -7.71 -1.63
N SER A 89 13.25 -8.76 -1.88
CA SER A 89 14.30 -9.26 -1.03
C SER A 89 15.46 -8.35 -1.34
N TYR A 90 15.33 -7.11 -0.87
CA TYR A 90 16.43 -6.57 -0.10
C TYR A 90 16.67 -7.59 0.99
N GLU A 91 17.53 -8.57 0.67
CA GLU A 91 18.25 -9.33 1.66
C GLU A 91 18.47 -8.39 2.81
N LEU A 92 18.02 -8.82 3.98
CA LEU A 92 18.21 -8.22 5.28
C LEU A 92 19.68 -7.80 5.38
N ALA A 93 19.97 -6.64 4.81
CA ALA A 93 21.31 -6.24 4.46
C ALA A 93 21.94 -5.99 5.81
N THR A 94 22.89 -6.84 6.17
CA THR A 94 23.63 -6.61 7.40
C THR A 94 24.22 -5.20 7.32
N PRO A 95 24.51 -4.55 8.46
CA PRO A 95 25.13 -3.22 8.48
C PRO A 95 26.36 -3.06 7.56
N GLU A 96 26.99 -4.15 7.13
CA GLU A 96 28.11 -4.19 6.18
C GLU A 96 27.72 -3.90 4.71
N MET A 97 26.50 -4.23 4.29
CA MET A 97 26.02 -4.07 2.91
C MET A 97 25.54 -2.65 2.58
N ALA A 98 25.53 -1.73 3.56
CA ALA A 98 25.18 -0.31 3.38
C ALA A 98 26.23 0.51 2.57
N LYS A 99 27.25 -0.14 1.98
CA LYS A 99 28.23 0.51 1.10
C LYS A 99 27.76 0.41 -0.36
N ILE A 100 27.17 1.50 -0.84
CA ILE A 100 26.64 1.71 -2.19
C ILE A 100 27.71 1.39 -3.27
N GLY A 101 27.32 0.69 -4.36
CA GLY A 101 28.08 0.80 -5.62
C GLY A 101 27.89 -0.26 -6.71
N GLU A 102 27.54 -1.51 -6.41
CA GLU A 102 27.47 -2.58 -7.43
C GLU A 102 26.21 -3.44 -7.27
N ALA A 103 25.61 -3.85 -8.39
CA ALA A 103 24.50 -4.78 -8.40
C ALA A 103 24.92 -6.07 -7.68
N PRO A 104 24.10 -6.59 -6.74
CA PRO A 104 24.48 -7.76 -5.96
C PRO A 104 24.66 -8.98 -6.87
N ASP A 105 25.74 -9.74 -6.66
CA ASP A 105 25.98 -11.01 -7.36
C ASP A 105 24.84 -11.98 -7.01
N PRO A 106 24.03 -12.43 -8.00
CA PRO A 106 22.89 -13.33 -7.77
C PRO A 106 23.29 -14.72 -7.25
N TYR A 107 24.59 -15.02 -7.20
CA TYR A 107 25.15 -16.26 -6.65
C TYR A 107 25.98 -16.03 -5.37
N ALA A 108 25.84 -14.86 -4.73
CA ALA A 108 26.50 -14.57 -3.45
C ALA A 108 26.20 -15.67 -2.40
N GLY A 109 27.24 -16.15 -1.72
CA GLY A 109 27.12 -17.19 -0.68
C GLY A 109 27.08 -18.64 -1.19
N LEU A 110 27.10 -18.88 -2.50
CA LEU A 110 27.25 -20.23 -3.07
C LEU A 110 28.72 -20.60 -3.25
N SER A 111 29.04 -21.90 -3.10
CA SER A 111 30.35 -22.40 -3.51
C SER A 111 30.53 -22.30 -5.04
N GLU A 112 31.77 -22.21 -5.51
CA GLU A 112 32.09 -22.19 -6.94
C GLU A 112 31.48 -23.37 -7.71
N GLU A 113 31.37 -24.53 -7.08
CA GLU A 113 30.76 -25.71 -7.69
C GLU A 113 29.23 -25.57 -7.82
N GLU A 114 28.55 -25.03 -6.81
CA GLU A 114 27.11 -24.77 -6.84
C GLU A 114 26.75 -23.64 -7.81
N ARG A 115 27.56 -22.59 -7.84
CA ARG A 115 27.45 -21.50 -8.82
C ARG A 115 27.53 -22.04 -10.23
N LYS A 116 28.59 -22.78 -10.55
CA LYS A 116 28.80 -23.38 -11.87
C LYS A 116 27.70 -24.37 -12.25
N ALA A 117 27.21 -25.17 -11.30
CA ALA A 117 26.11 -26.10 -11.56
C ALA A 117 24.79 -25.38 -11.89
N ARG A 118 24.50 -24.26 -11.22
CA ARG A 118 23.31 -23.44 -11.49
C ARG A 118 23.43 -22.67 -12.81
N GLU A 119 24.59 -22.12 -13.11
CA GLU A 119 24.89 -21.49 -14.40
C GLU A 119 24.75 -22.49 -15.57
N GLU A 120 25.31 -23.70 -15.44
CA GLU A 120 25.18 -24.76 -16.45
C GLU A 120 23.74 -25.28 -16.60
N ALA A 121 22.97 -25.32 -15.51
CA ALA A 121 21.56 -25.71 -15.54
C ALA A 121 20.69 -24.65 -16.23
N ALA A 122 20.92 -23.37 -15.93
CA ALA A 122 20.26 -22.25 -16.60
C ALA A 122 20.57 -22.23 -18.10
N GLU A 123 21.84 -22.45 -18.49
CA GLU A 123 22.27 -22.46 -19.89
C GLU A 123 21.70 -23.67 -20.66
N LYS A 124 21.61 -24.85 -20.02
CA LYS A 124 20.93 -26.03 -20.60
C LYS A 124 19.43 -25.80 -20.79
N LYS A 125 18.76 -25.13 -19.86
CA LYS A 125 17.33 -24.75 -19.98
C LYS A 125 17.13 -23.71 -21.08
N LYS A 126 18.00 -22.71 -21.17
CA LYS A 126 18.03 -21.70 -22.25
C LYS A 126 18.22 -22.34 -23.63
N SER A 127 19.12 -23.32 -23.72
CA SER A 127 19.35 -24.15 -24.91
C SER A 127 18.12 -24.99 -25.29
N ALA A 128 17.40 -25.53 -24.31
CA ALA A 128 16.19 -26.32 -24.52
C ALA A 128 15.01 -25.44 -24.99
N LEU A 129 14.85 -24.24 -24.43
CA LEU A 129 13.85 -23.25 -24.84
C LEU A 129 14.06 -22.76 -26.29
N LYS A 130 15.32 -22.59 -26.70
CA LYS A 130 15.69 -22.28 -28.11
C LYS A 130 15.27 -23.36 -29.12
N LYS A 131 15.02 -24.60 -28.70
CA LYS A 131 14.55 -25.68 -29.58
C LYS A 131 13.02 -25.73 -29.75
N GLY A 132 12.27 -25.06 -28.88
CA GLY A 132 10.79 -25.06 -28.88
C GLY A 132 10.13 -23.77 -29.39
N THR A 133 10.92 -22.74 -29.69
CA THR A 133 10.43 -21.41 -30.09
C THR A 133 10.77 -21.18 -31.57
N PRO A 134 9.87 -20.62 -32.42
CA PRO A 134 10.20 -20.27 -33.79
C PRO A 134 11.46 -19.40 -33.82
N THR A 135 12.42 -19.78 -34.66
CA THR A 135 13.77 -19.22 -34.71
C THR A 135 13.76 -17.71 -34.95
N LEU A 136 14.09 -16.92 -33.92
CA LEU A 136 14.67 -15.61 -34.09
C LEU A 136 16.09 -15.77 -34.68
N SER A 137 16.33 -15.03 -35.77
CA SER A 137 17.54 -15.05 -36.58
C SER A 137 18.82 -14.93 -35.75
N LYS A 138 19.83 -15.76 -36.05
CA LYS A 138 21.16 -15.84 -35.42
C LYS A 138 22.05 -14.60 -35.59
N ASN A 139 21.49 -13.42 -35.84
CA ASN A 139 22.24 -12.17 -36.01
C ASN A 139 22.14 -11.19 -34.83
N ALA A 140 21.47 -11.53 -33.72
CA ALA A 140 21.25 -10.65 -32.56
C ALA A 140 22.48 -10.41 -31.64
N ALA A 141 23.69 -10.63 -32.12
CA ALA A 141 24.94 -10.32 -31.39
C ALA A 141 25.54 -8.95 -31.80
N LYS A 142 24.86 -8.17 -32.64
CA LYS A 142 25.27 -6.80 -32.99
C LYS A 142 24.16 -5.82 -32.63
N SER A 143 24.47 -4.91 -31.70
CA SER A 143 23.72 -3.70 -31.34
C SER A 143 22.52 -3.84 -30.37
N ARG A 144 22.75 -4.29 -29.13
CA ARG A 144 21.79 -4.10 -28.01
C ARG A 144 21.89 -2.69 -27.39
N SER A 145 21.84 -1.65 -28.23
CA SER A 145 21.83 -0.26 -27.76
C SER A 145 20.81 0.53 -28.55
N LYS A 146 19.52 0.32 -28.22
CA LYS A 146 18.52 1.33 -28.54
C LYS A 146 18.61 2.40 -27.46
N THR A 147 18.68 3.65 -27.89
CA THR A 147 18.68 4.80 -26.97
C THR A 147 17.27 4.95 -26.41
N PRO A 148 17.09 4.91 -25.07
CA PRO A 148 15.78 5.15 -24.49
C PRO A 148 15.23 6.52 -24.89
N THR A 149 13.93 6.60 -25.16
CA THR A 149 13.26 7.85 -25.54
C THR A 149 12.40 8.36 -24.41
N ALA A 150 12.45 9.66 -24.14
CA ALA A 150 11.59 10.26 -23.13
C ALA A 150 10.11 10.04 -23.46
N VAL A 151 9.33 9.63 -22.45
CA VAL A 151 7.87 9.60 -22.54
C VAL A 151 7.36 10.96 -22.10
N GLU A 152 6.45 11.55 -22.87
CA GLU A 152 5.83 12.82 -22.52
C GLU A 152 5.02 12.66 -21.23
N ALA A 153 5.32 13.50 -20.23
CA ALA A 153 4.58 13.54 -18.98
C ALA A 153 3.17 14.10 -19.22
N LYS A 154 2.17 13.23 -19.14
CA LYS A 154 0.74 13.50 -19.27
C LYS A 154 0.07 13.22 -17.93
N THR A 155 0.43 14.01 -16.94
CA THR A 155 -0.28 14.05 -15.66
C THR A 155 -1.62 14.74 -15.84
N SER A 156 -2.67 14.22 -15.18
CA SER A 156 -4.00 14.83 -15.24
C SER A 156 -4.06 16.15 -14.48
N GLY A 157 -3.11 16.36 -13.55
CA GLY A 157 -3.19 17.45 -12.57
C GLY A 157 -4.35 17.27 -11.59
N ALA A 158 -4.94 16.07 -11.53
CA ALA A 158 -6.05 15.78 -10.65
C ALA A 158 -5.62 15.87 -9.19
N PHE A 159 -6.36 16.64 -8.43
CA PHE A 159 -6.16 16.77 -6.99
C PHE A 159 -6.92 15.64 -6.29
N VAL A 160 -6.32 15.06 -5.25
CA VAL A 160 -7.04 14.19 -4.31
C VAL A 160 -8.07 15.09 -3.64
N GLY A 161 -9.36 14.93 -3.97
CA GLY A 161 -10.45 15.80 -3.50
C GLY A 161 -10.64 15.78 -1.98
N ASP A 162 -11.89 15.76 -1.51
CA ASP A 162 -12.12 15.63 -0.07
C ASP A 162 -11.58 14.27 0.41
N ILE A 163 -10.54 14.34 1.22
CA ILE A 163 -9.90 13.17 1.81
C ILE A 163 -10.90 12.53 2.77
N PRO A 164 -11.26 11.25 2.58
CA PRO A 164 -12.12 10.54 3.51
C PRO A 164 -11.44 10.42 4.88
N ASP A 165 -12.24 10.51 5.95
CA ASP A 165 -11.75 10.29 7.31
C ASP A 165 -11.11 8.91 7.44
N SER A 166 -10.00 8.84 8.17
CA SER A 166 -9.35 7.56 8.50
C SER A 166 -10.31 6.65 9.28
N GLN A 167 -10.22 5.34 9.04
CA GLN A 167 -10.97 4.37 9.83
C GLN A 167 -10.59 4.48 11.32
N PRO A 168 -11.56 4.38 12.24
CA PRO A 168 -11.27 4.42 13.67
C PRO A 168 -10.37 3.24 14.06
N GLY A 169 -9.49 3.46 15.04
CA GLY A 169 -8.68 2.40 15.62
C GLY A 169 -9.55 1.30 16.28
N PRO A 170 -9.08 0.05 16.31
CA PRO A 170 -9.83 -1.05 16.92
C PRO A 170 -9.86 -0.91 18.45
N VAL A 171 -10.90 -1.47 19.06
CA VAL A 171 -10.92 -1.68 20.51
C VAL A 171 -10.00 -2.85 20.85
N ILE A 172 -9.04 -2.64 21.75
CA ILE A 172 -8.10 -3.67 22.20
C ILE A 172 -8.68 -4.37 23.43
N ASP A 173 -8.89 -5.68 23.34
CA ASP A 173 -9.39 -6.55 24.42
C ASP A 173 -8.40 -7.69 24.73
N ALA A 174 -7.14 -7.31 25.00
CA ALA A 174 -6.11 -8.26 25.41
C ALA A 174 -6.50 -8.94 26.72
N GLN A 175 -6.15 -10.23 26.88
CA GLN A 175 -6.26 -10.93 28.16
C GLN A 175 -4.96 -10.78 28.98
N PRO A 176 -5.00 -10.93 30.32
CA PRO A 176 -3.78 -10.93 31.13
C PRO A 176 -2.77 -11.94 30.59
N GLY A 177 -1.50 -11.52 30.50
CA GLY A 177 -0.43 -12.33 29.92
C GLY A 177 -0.31 -12.24 28.40
N GLN A 178 -1.13 -11.42 27.72
CA GLN A 178 -1.13 -11.30 26.26
C GLN A 178 -0.56 -9.97 25.75
N PHE A 179 0.12 -10.07 24.62
CA PHE A 179 0.44 -8.95 23.73
C PHE A 179 -0.69 -8.76 22.71
N ALA A 180 -1.05 -7.51 22.46
CA ALA A 180 -1.89 -7.09 21.35
C ALA A 180 -1.09 -6.19 20.41
N PHE A 181 -0.96 -6.63 19.16
CA PHE A 181 -0.35 -5.87 18.08
C PHE A 181 -1.46 -5.34 17.18
N VAL A 182 -1.57 -4.03 17.03
CA VAL A 182 -2.50 -3.38 16.09
C VAL A 182 -1.73 -2.90 14.89
N THR A 183 -1.91 -3.54 13.73
CA THR A 183 -1.17 -3.24 12.50
C THR A 183 -2.00 -2.41 11.53
N TYR A 184 -1.35 -1.52 10.77
CA TYR A 184 -1.95 -0.70 9.72
C TYR A 184 -1.23 -0.92 8.39
N GLY A 185 -1.99 -1.14 7.32
CA GLY A 185 -1.43 -1.52 6.03
C GLY A 185 -0.97 -2.99 5.99
N TRP A 186 -0.56 -3.43 4.80
CA TRP A 186 -0.03 -4.77 4.56
C TRP A 186 1.18 -4.74 3.62
N GLY A 187 2.31 -5.22 4.14
CA GLY A 187 3.60 -5.26 3.47
C GLY A 187 4.58 -4.27 4.05
N HIS A 188 5.64 -3.98 3.30
CA HIS A 188 6.75 -3.16 3.76
C HIS A 188 6.43 -1.65 3.73
N GLY A 189 5.44 -1.21 2.93
CA GLY A 189 4.94 0.17 2.93
C GLY A 189 5.83 1.20 2.23
N VAL A 190 6.98 0.82 1.66
CA VAL A 190 7.86 1.72 0.88
C VAL A 190 7.40 1.76 -0.57
N GLY A 191 7.47 2.94 -1.22
CA GLY A 191 7.07 3.09 -2.62
C GLY A 191 5.55 2.96 -2.80
N MET A 192 5.13 2.34 -3.90
CA MET A 192 3.73 2.36 -4.32
C MET A 192 2.84 1.44 -3.46
N SER A 193 1.76 2.00 -2.92
CA SER A 193 0.64 1.23 -2.37
C SER A 193 -0.25 0.77 -3.51
N GLN A 194 -0.43 -0.54 -3.67
CA GLN A 194 -1.30 -1.11 -4.72
C GLN A 194 -2.75 -0.67 -4.50
N ASN A 195 -3.24 -0.81 -3.27
CA ASN A 195 -4.57 -0.39 -2.89
C ASN A 195 -4.75 1.13 -3.04
N GLY A 196 -3.79 1.93 -2.56
CA GLY A 196 -3.79 3.37 -2.73
C GLY A 196 -3.81 3.80 -4.21
N ALA A 197 -2.98 3.19 -5.06
CA ALA A 197 -2.98 3.41 -6.51
C ALA A 197 -4.35 3.10 -7.15
N ASN A 198 -5.00 2.02 -6.73
CA ASN A 198 -6.34 1.67 -7.18
C ASN A 198 -7.37 2.74 -6.81
N PHE A 199 -7.32 3.23 -5.58
CA PHE A 199 -8.23 4.27 -5.10
C PHE A 199 -7.98 5.62 -5.78
N TYR A 200 -6.73 6.03 -5.95
CA TYR A 200 -6.41 7.25 -6.69
C TYR A 200 -6.93 7.20 -8.13
N ALA A 201 -6.74 6.06 -8.82
CA ALA A 201 -7.31 5.87 -10.15
C ALA A 201 -8.86 5.93 -10.14
N ALA A 202 -9.50 5.22 -9.21
CA ALA A 202 -10.96 5.08 -9.18
C ALA A 202 -11.70 6.35 -8.75
N TYR A 203 -11.17 7.10 -7.79
CA TYR A 203 -11.90 8.18 -7.11
C TYR A 203 -11.28 9.56 -7.33
N ALA A 204 -9.96 9.64 -7.44
CA ALA A 204 -9.30 10.91 -7.78
C ALA A 204 -9.12 11.09 -9.30
N GLY A 205 -9.43 10.08 -10.11
CA GLY A 205 -9.28 10.13 -11.56
C GLY A 205 -7.82 10.20 -12.02
N TRP A 206 -6.89 9.73 -11.18
CA TRP A 206 -5.48 9.76 -11.47
C TRP A 206 -5.11 8.83 -12.63
N THR A 207 -4.26 9.34 -13.53
CA THR A 207 -3.60 8.52 -14.55
C THR A 207 -2.50 7.66 -13.92
N TYR A 208 -2.03 6.66 -14.66
CA TYR A 208 -0.89 5.85 -14.22
C TYR A 208 0.37 6.70 -13.97
N GLN A 209 0.57 7.78 -14.72
CA GLN A 209 1.70 8.68 -14.52
C GLN A 209 1.55 9.52 -13.25
N ASP A 210 0.35 9.99 -12.93
CA ASP A 210 0.07 10.68 -11.65
C ASP A 210 0.42 9.76 -10.47
N ILE A 211 -0.02 8.51 -10.53
CA ILE A 211 0.25 7.49 -9.52
C ILE A 211 1.75 7.24 -9.38
N LEU A 212 2.46 7.01 -10.50
CA LEU A 212 3.89 6.72 -10.49
C LEU A 212 4.69 7.90 -9.94
N PHE A 213 4.43 9.13 -10.38
CA PHE A 213 5.18 10.30 -9.93
C PHE A 213 4.85 10.71 -8.49
N HIS A 214 3.66 10.37 -8.00
CA HIS A 214 3.33 10.49 -6.58
C HIS A 214 4.15 9.52 -5.72
N TYR A 215 4.15 8.22 -6.05
CA TYR A 215 4.83 7.22 -5.21
C TYR A 215 6.35 7.14 -5.42
N TYR A 216 6.86 7.66 -6.52
CA TYR A 216 8.29 7.68 -6.86
C TYR A 216 8.75 9.11 -7.21
N PRO A 217 8.70 10.05 -6.26
CA PRO A 217 8.97 11.46 -6.53
C PRO A 217 10.39 11.69 -7.07
N GLY A 218 10.51 12.58 -8.04
CA GLY A 218 11.80 12.92 -8.67
C GLY A 218 12.28 11.92 -9.73
N THR A 219 11.52 10.84 -9.98
CA THR A 219 11.76 9.97 -11.15
C THR A 219 11.18 10.57 -12.43
N TYR A 220 11.57 10.01 -13.57
CA TYR A 220 11.02 10.37 -14.89
C TYR A 220 10.83 9.12 -15.76
N LEU A 221 9.91 9.20 -16.72
CA LEU A 221 9.49 8.05 -17.52
C LEU A 221 10.20 8.02 -18.88
N MET A 222 10.72 6.85 -19.24
CA MET A 222 11.38 6.61 -20.53
C MET A 222 10.84 5.32 -21.15
N ASN A 223 10.75 5.28 -22.48
CA ASN A 223 10.52 4.05 -23.22
C ASN A 223 11.87 3.46 -23.62
N THR A 224 12.12 2.20 -23.26
CA THR A 224 13.41 1.53 -23.50
C THR A 224 13.60 1.18 -24.98
N GLY A 225 12.51 0.96 -25.72
CA GLY A 225 12.53 0.44 -27.09
C GLY A 225 13.06 -1.00 -27.22
N MET A 226 13.34 -1.66 -26.09
CA MET A 226 14.06 -2.94 -26.04
C MET A 226 13.17 -4.18 -25.96
N THR A 227 11.84 -4.01 -25.85
CA THR A 227 10.88 -5.08 -25.51
C THR A 227 10.96 -6.32 -26.41
N ASP A 228 11.27 -6.15 -27.70
CA ASP A 228 11.35 -7.24 -28.69
C ASP A 228 12.69 -8.02 -28.64
N GLU A 229 13.67 -7.52 -27.90
CA GLU A 229 15.06 -8.02 -27.85
C GLU A 229 15.46 -8.53 -26.46
N GLU A 230 14.54 -8.45 -25.50
CA GLU A 230 14.76 -8.81 -24.10
C GLU A 230 14.45 -10.29 -23.83
N GLU A 231 15.30 -10.93 -23.02
CA GLU A 231 15.04 -12.26 -22.45
C GLU A 231 14.82 -12.07 -20.95
N LEU A 232 13.57 -11.88 -20.53
CA LEU A 232 13.22 -11.67 -19.13
C LEU A 232 13.04 -12.99 -18.38
N THR A 233 13.40 -12.99 -17.09
CA THR A 233 13.20 -14.13 -16.18
C THR A 233 12.17 -13.81 -15.09
N ILE A 234 11.38 -14.81 -14.72
CA ILE A 234 10.56 -14.80 -13.50
C ILE A 234 11.25 -15.73 -12.51
N ALA A 235 11.62 -15.22 -11.33
CA ALA A 235 12.25 -16.04 -10.30
C ALA A 235 13.52 -16.75 -10.76
N HIS A 236 14.38 -16.07 -11.53
CA HIS A 236 15.57 -16.65 -12.16
C HIS A 236 15.30 -17.69 -13.26
N GLU A 237 14.06 -17.89 -13.68
CA GLU A 237 13.69 -18.84 -14.74
C GLU A 237 13.20 -18.10 -16.00
N PRO A 238 13.68 -18.46 -17.21
CA PRO A 238 13.21 -17.85 -18.46
C PRO A 238 11.69 -17.94 -18.61
N ALA A 239 11.03 -16.79 -18.84
CA ALA A 239 9.58 -16.70 -18.67
C ALA A 239 8.79 -16.32 -19.93
N GLY A 240 9.46 -16.00 -21.05
CA GLY A 240 8.84 -15.74 -22.35
C GLY A 240 9.09 -14.32 -22.83
N ASP A 241 8.22 -13.83 -23.71
CA ASP A 241 8.28 -12.43 -24.17
C ASP A 241 7.91 -11.45 -23.05
N THR A 242 8.33 -10.20 -23.23
CA THR A 242 8.17 -9.12 -22.26
C THR A 242 6.73 -8.90 -21.84
N LEU A 243 5.79 -8.92 -22.79
CA LEU A 243 4.37 -8.71 -22.49
C LEU A 243 3.82 -9.83 -21.62
N LYS A 244 4.14 -11.09 -21.94
CA LYS A 244 3.74 -12.24 -21.13
C LYS A 244 4.31 -12.14 -19.71
N VAL A 245 5.60 -11.87 -19.58
CA VAL A 245 6.28 -11.81 -18.27
C VAL A 245 5.66 -10.73 -17.38
N VAL A 246 5.54 -9.51 -17.90
CA VAL A 246 4.95 -8.39 -17.16
C VAL A 246 3.49 -8.69 -16.81
N SER A 247 2.69 -9.17 -17.76
CA SER A 247 1.27 -9.45 -17.53
C SER A 247 1.04 -10.56 -16.49
N GLU A 248 1.86 -11.60 -16.47
CA GLU A 248 1.75 -12.68 -15.48
C GLU A 248 2.09 -12.17 -14.07
N ILE A 249 3.12 -11.34 -13.92
CA ILE A 249 3.47 -10.75 -12.63
C ILE A 249 2.35 -9.79 -12.19
N VAL A 250 1.93 -8.85 -13.05
CA VAL A 250 0.85 -7.90 -12.72
C VAL A 250 -0.45 -8.63 -12.33
N ASN A 251 -0.79 -9.72 -13.01
CA ASN A 251 -1.95 -10.53 -12.66
C ASN A 251 -1.82 -11.25 -11.31
N ARG A 252 -0.60 -11.60 -10.89
CA ARG A 252 -0.36 -12.13 -9.54
C ARG A 252 -0.54 -11.04 -8.48
N GLU A 253 -0.05 -9.85 -8.78
CA GLU A 253 0.04 -8.71 -7.85
C GLU A 253 -1.30 -8.04 -7.60
N VAL A 254 -1.97 -7.56 -8.66
CA VAL A 254 -3.18 -6.73 -8.56
C VAL A 254 -4.38 -7.35 -9.27
N GLY A 255 -4.18 -8.35 -10.13
CA GLY A 255 -5.26 -9.01 -10.86
C GLY A 255 -6.01 -8.05 -11.80
N GLY A 256 -7.21 -8.47 -12.24
CA GLY A 256 -8.02 -7.74 -13.23
C GLY A 256 -9.16 -6.89 -12.67
N SER A 257 -9.36 -6.87 -11.34
CA SER A 257 -10.42 -6.06 -10.69
C SER A 257 -9.97 -4.66 -10.30
N PHE A 258 -8.66 -4.38 -10.38
CA PHE A 258 -8.13 -3.05 -10.16
C PHE A 258 -8.48 -2.11 -11.32
N SER A 259 -8.50 -0.82 -11.02
CA SER A 259 -8.69 0.25 -11.98
C SER A 259 -7.63 0.19 -13.07
N TYR A 260 -8.03 0.47 -14.31
CA TYR A 260 -7.18 0.32 -15.50
C TYR A 260 -5.86 1.10 -15.39
N GLU A 261 -5.91 2.33 -14.88
CA GLU A 261 -4.72 3.17 -14.66
C GLU A 261 -3.83 2.67 -13.52
N ALA A 262 -4.38 2.00 -12.51
CA ALA A 262 -3.60 1.35 -11.46
C ALA A 262 -2.88 0.09 -11.99
N ILE A 263 -3.53 -0.68 -12.87
CA ILE A 263 -2.90 -1.84 -13.55
C ILE A 263 -1.73 -1.36 -14.41
N LYS A 264 -1.88 -0.25 -15.15
CA LYS A 264 -0.78 0.36 -15.92
C LYS A 264 0.38 0.81 -15.02
N ALA A 265 0.09 1.49 -13.90
CA ALA A 265 1.13 1.90 -12.96
C ALA A 265 1.89 0.69 -12.41
N GLN A 266 1.17 -0.39 -12.05
CA GLN A 266 1.77 -1.66 -11.65
C GLN A 266 2.63 -2.27 -12.76
N ALA A 267 2.21 -2.22 -14.02
CA ALA A 267 2.98 -2.76 -15.15
C ALA A 267 4.32 -2.03 -15.34
N VAL A 268 4.32 -0.68 -15.28
CA VAL A 268 5.55 0.12 -15.35
C VAL A 268 6.45 -0.15 -14.15
N ALA A 269 5.90 -0.21 -12.94
CA ALA A 269 6.66 -0.52 -11.73
C ALA A 269 7.31 -1.91 -11.80
N VAL A 270 6.57 -2.93 -12.26
CA VAL A 270 7.08 -4.30 -12.46
C VAL A 270 8.18 -4.33 -13.51
N TYR A 271 7.96 -3.72 -14.68
CA TYR A 271 8.96 -3.69 -15.74
C TYR A 271 10.22 -2.95 -15.29
N THR A 272 10.09 -1.80 -14.62
CA THR A 272 11.23 -1.07 -14.08
C THR A 272 12.00 -1.91 -13.06
N TYR A 273 11.31 -2.65 -12.18
CA TYR A 273 11.95 -3.52 -11.19
C TYR A 273 12.74 -4.67 -11.83
N LEU A 274 12.19 -5.28 -12.89
CA LEU A 274 12.89 -6.27 -13.71
C LEU A 274 14.19 -5.67 -14.28
N LYS A 275 14.10 -4.50 -14.90
CA LYS A 275 15.26 -3.81 -15.50
C LYS A 275 16.31 -3.40 -14.47
N TYR A 276 15.88 -2.89 -13.32
CA TYR A 276 16.74 -2.56 -12.18
C TYR A 276 17.57 -3.77 -11.72
N ASN A 277 16.96 -4.96 -11.73
CA ASN A 277 17.59 -6.21 -11.33
C ASN A 277 18.21 -7.00 -12.49
N GLY A 278 18.54 -6.34 -13.60
CA GLY A 278 19.24 -6.97 -14.72
C GLY A 278 18.39 -7.98 -15.50
N ASP A 279 17.13 -7.61 -15.76
CA ASP A 279 16.13 -8.39 -16.52
C ASP A 279 15.51 -9.57 -15.74
N ASP A 280 15.62 -9.56 -14.40
CA ASP A 280 15.13 -10.62 -13.51
C ASP A 280 14.11 -10.09 -12.50
N SER A 281 12.99 -10.80 -12.36
CA SER A 281 11.95 -10.47 -11.39
C SER A 281 12.36 -10.75 -9.95
N ARG A 282 13.49 -11.44 -9.74
CA ARG A 282 14.05 -11.91 -8.47
C ARG A 282 13.04 -12.69 -7.64
N ASP A 283 12.34 -11.99 -6.78
CA ASP A 283 11.37 -12.50 -5.82
C ASP A 283 9.92 -12.44 -6.33
N LEU A 284 9.63 -11.60 -7.32
CA LEU A 284 8.30 -11.54 -7.92
C LEU A 284 7.98 -12.85 -8.66
N ARG A 285 6.70 -13.21 -8.70
CA ARG A 285 6.22 -14.46 -9.30
C ARG A 285 5.07 -14.19 -10.27
N GLY A 286 5.10 -14.84 -11.42
CA GLY A 286 4.00 -14.79 -12.38
C GLY A 286 2.81 -15.66 -11.98
N LYS A 287 1.60 -15.21 -12.32
CA LYS A 287 0.37 -16.01 -12.34
C LYS A 287 -0.08 -16.19 -13.81
N PRO A 288 -0.04 -17.41 -14.36
CA PRO A 288 -0.47 -17.68 -15.73
C PRO A 288 -1.91 -17.26 -16.00
N ASN A 289 -2.23 -17.09 -17.29
CA ASN A 289 -3.56 -16.74 -17.80
C ASN A 289 -4.09 -15.39 -17.24
N PRO A 290 -3.36 -14.29 -17.45
CA PRO A 290 -3.87 -12.96 -17.11
C PRO A 290 -5.21 -12.66 -17.81
N PRO A 291 -6.19 -12.05 -17.13
CA PRO A 291 -7.38 -11.51 -17.78
C PRO A 291 -7.00 -10.51 -18.89
N GLN A 292 -7.84 -10.39 -19.92
CA GLN A 292 -7.54 -9.52 -21.07
C GLN A 292 -7.32 -8.06 -20.67
N VAL A 293 -8.07 -7.55 -19.68
CA VAL A 293 -7.88 -6.19 -19.15
C VAL A 293 -6.46 -5.95 -18.62
N VAL A 294 -5.84 -6.97 -18.02
CA VAL A 294 -4.45 -6.89 -17.54
C VAL A 294 -3.48 -6.87 -18.72
N ILE A 295 -3.69 -7.75 -19.70
CA ILE A 295 -2.85 -7.81 -20.91
C ILE A 295 -2.90 -6.48 -21.67
N ASP A 296 -4.10 -5.93 -21.87
CA ASP A 296 -4.30 -4.67 -22.60
C ASP A 296 -3.60 -3.51 -21.88
N ALA A 297 -3.79 -3.39 -20.56
CA ALA A 297 -3.13 -2.37 -19.75
C ALA A 297 -1.60 -2.49 -19.81
N CYS A 298 -1.05 -3.71 -19.67
CA CYS A 298 0.39 -3.95 -19.77
C CYS A 298 0.94 -3.63 -21.16
N ASN A 299 0.17 -3.94 -22.21
CA ASN A 299 0.57 -3.69 -23.59
C ASN A 299 0.62 -2.18 -23.92
N GLU A 300 -0.28 -1.37 -23.34
CA GLU A 300 -0.32 0.08 -23.58
C GLU A 300 0.91 0.82 -23.03
N VAL A 301 1.54 0.30 -21.96
CA VAL A 301 2.72 0.90 -21.32
C VAL A 301 3.98 0.02 -21.49
N LEU A 302 3.95 -0.92 -22.43
CA LEU A 302 5.01 -1.90 -22.58
C LEU A 302 6.34 -1.22 -22.95
N GLY A 303 7.38 -1.50 -22.17
CA GLY A 303 8.70 -0.91 -22.37
C GLY A 303 8.88 0.46 -21.72
N GLU A 304 7.86 1.02 -21.08
CA GLU A 304 8.01 2.22 -20.25
C GLU A 304 8.60 1.85 -18.88
N ALA A 305 9.62 2.57 -18.46
CA ALA A 305 10.29 2.38 -17.19
C ALA A 305 10.61 3.72 -16.51
N LEU A 306 10.59 3.72 -15.18
CA LEU A 306 11.02 4.87 -14.37
C LEU A 306 12.53 4.91 -14.26
N TYR A 307 13.08 6.12 -14.38
CA TYR A 307 14.49 6.41 -14.25
C TYR A 307 14.71 7.43 -13.15
N TYR A 308 15.85 7.31 -12.48
CA TYR A 308 16.39 8.31 -11.57
C TYR A 308 17.89 8.43 -11.84
N ASP A 309 18.36 9.66 -12.04
CA ASP A 309 19.77 9.95 -12.31
C ASP A 309 20.39 9.06 -13.42
N GLY A 310 19.69 8.94 -14.55
CA GLY A 310 20.15 8.17 -15.71
C GLY A 310 20.04 6.65 -15.59
N ASN A 311 19.67 6.12 -14.42
CA ASN A 311 19.55 4.68 -14.16
C ASN A 311 18.09 4.27 -13.97
N TYR A 312 17.76 3.00 -14.18
CA TYR A 312 16.45 2.47 -13.79
C TYR A 312 16.22 2.74 -12.30
N ALA A 313 15.04 3.26 -11.96
CA ALA A 313 14.67 3.51 -10.58
C ALA A 313 14.26 2.19 -9.91
N LEU A 314 14.53 2.08 -8.62
CA LEU A 314 13.98 1.00 -7.81
C LEU A 314 12.50 1.26 -7.53
N THR A 315 11.62 0.46 -8.11
CA THR A 315 10.17 0.61 -8.00
C THR A 315 9.55 -0.45 -7.09
N VAL A 316 9.87 -0.38 -5.80
CA VAL A 316 9.23 -1.24 -4.78
C VAL A 316 7.75 -0.89 -4.58
N PHE A 317 6.94 -1.89 -4.25
CA PHE A 317 5.50 -1.72 -4.00
C PHE A 317 4.99 -2.75 -2.99
N SER A 318 3.88 -2.44 -2.33
CA SER A 318 3.22 -3.33 -1.36
C SER A 318 1.70 -3.23 -1.43
N ALA A 319 0.98 -4.17 -0.80
CA ALA A 319 -0.49 -4.24 -0.88
C ALA A 319 -1.17 -2.94 -0.43
N SER A 320 -0.83 -2.47 0.77
CA SER A 320 -1.38 -1.23 1.29
C SER A 320 -0.40 -0.55 2.24
N SER A 321 -0.43 0.77 2.27
CA SER A 321 0.31 1.56 3.25
C SER A 321 -0.48 1.75 4.54
N GLY A 322 0.18 2.25 5.58
CA GLY A 322 -0.49 2.64 6.81
C GLY A 322 -1.03 4.07 6.80
N GLY A 323 -1.54 4.55 5.65
CA GLY A 323 -2.05 5.91 5.44
C GLY A 323 -1.03 6.88 4.82
N CYS A 324 0.23 6.49 4.82
CA CYS A 324 1.33 7.10 4.08
C CYS A 324 2.35 6.00 3.77
N SER A 325 3.12 6.15 2.70
CA SER A 325 4.27 5.26 2.47
C SER A 325 5.36 5.52 3.52
N ALA A 326 6.19 4.52 3.80
CA ALA A 326 7.37 4.66 4.64
C ALA A 326 8.54 5.24 3.84
N ASN A 327 9.45 5.94 4.51
CA ASN A 327 10.74 6.24 3.93
C ASN A 327 11.56 4.96 3.75
N CYS A 328 12.37 4.88 2.69
CA CYS A 328 13.20 3.70 2.42
C CYS A 328 14.08 3.30 3.62
N TYR A 329 14.78 4.26 4.23
CA TYR A 329 15.68 4.03 5.36
C TYR A 329 14.98 3.57 6.65
N GLU A 330 13.68 3.78 6.77
CA GLU A 330 12.90 3.34 7.94
C GLU A 330 12.69 1.83 7.92
N VAL A 331 12.58 1.25 6.73
CA VAL A 331 12.18 -0.14 6.53
C VAL A 331 13.34 -1.00 6.03
N PHE A 332 14.13 -0.46 5.10
CA PHE A 332 15.29 -1.11 4.52
C PHE A 332 16.59 -0.51 5.07
N TYR A 333 17.71 -1.20 4.81
CA TYR A 333 19.04 -0.69 5.15
C TYR A 333 19.64 0.19 4.04
N ALA A 334 19.07 0.12 2.84
CA ALA A 334 19.38 1.04 1.75
C ALA A 334 18.54 2.32 1.89
N ASP A 335 19.03 3.40 1.29
CA ASP A 335 18.30 4.65 1.20
C ASP A 335 18.34 5.20 -0.23
N TYR A 336 17.17 5.57 -0.76
CA TYR A 336 17.01 6.10 -2.11
C TYR A 336 16.26 7.44 -2.06
N PRO A 337 16.76 8.51 -2.71
CA PRO A 337 16.15 9.84 -2.64
C PRO A 337 14.71 9.93 -3.13
N TYR A 338 14.30 9.02 -4.01
CA TYR A 338 12.96 8.94 -4.61
C TYR A 338 12.05 7.90 -3.94
N LEU A 339 12.52 7.21 -2.90
CA LEU A 339 11.70 6.34 -2.05
C LEU A 339 11.50 7.01 -0.70
N ARG A 340 10.65 8.03 -0.72
CA ARG A 340 10.31 8.89 0.41
C ARG A 340 8.84 8.72 0.78
N SER A 341 8.51 9.07 2.01
CA SER A 341 7.13 9.07 2.47
C SER A 341 6.29 10.02 1.63
N VAL A 342 5.16 9.51 1.14
CA VAL A 342 4.10 10.28 0.52
C VAL A 342 2.75 9.89 1.12
N PRO A 343 1.77 10.81 1.14
CA PRO A 343 0.43 10.48 1.59
C PRO A 343 -0.18 9.31 0.81
N SER A 344 -1.04 8.54 1.48
CA SER A 344 -1.90 7.54 0.84
C SER A 344 -3.21 7.48 1.61
N GLU A 345 -3.99 8.56 1.50
CA GLU A 345 -5.11 8.83 2.40
C GLU A 345 -6.25 7.81 2.23
N TYR A 346 -6.43 7.29 1.02
CA TYR A 346 -7.40 6.24 0.77
C TYR A 346 -7.05 4.91 1.43
N ASP A 347 -5.77 4.60 1.69
CA ASP A 347 -5.43 3.43 2.51
C ASP A 347 -5.93 3.64 3.95
N ALA A 348 -5.78 4.84 4.51
CA ALA A 348 -6.27 5.13 5.86
C ALA A 348 -7.78 4.99 6.00
N ALA A 349 -8.52 5.36 4.96
CA ALA A 349 -9.97 5.31 4.95
C ALA A 349 -10.54 3.94 4.56
N PHE A 350 -9.83 3.14 3.74
CA PHE A 350 -10.45 2.00 3.08
C PHE A 350 -9.61 0.71 3.05
N ASP A 351 -8.37 0.71 3.53
CA ASP A 351 -7.59 -0.53 3.62
C ASP A 351 -8.33 -1.57 4.49
N PRO A 352 -8.62 -2.78 3.95
CA PRO A 352 -9.28 -3.83 4.72
C PRO A 352 -8.42 -4.36 5.88
N HIS A 353 -7.13 -4.06 5.91
CA HIS A 353 -6.22 -4.44 6.99
C HIS A 353 -5.96 -3.33 8.01
N TRP A 354 -6.62 -2.18 7.86
CA TRP A 354 -6.50 -1.08 8.81
C TRP A 354 -6.90 -1.49 10.21
N GLY A 355 -5.97 -1.37 11.17
CA GLY A 355 -6.24 -1.70 12.55
C GLY A 355 -6.43 -3.21 12.80
N THR A 356 -5.80 -4.08 11.99
CA THR A 356 -5.85 -5.53 12.26
C THR A 356 -5.20 -5.82 13.60
N VAL A 357 -5.93 -6.48 14.51
CA VAL A 357 -5.42 -6.85 15.83
C VAL A 357 -4.93 -8.30 15.83
N LYS A 358 -3.70 -8.52 16.29
CA LYS A 358 -3.14 -9.84 16.56
C LYS A 358 -2.84 -9.99 18.05
N TYR A 359 -3.50 -10.94 18.69
CA TYR A 359 -3.21 -11.33 20.07
C TYR A 359 -2.21 -12.48 20.09
N MET A 360 -1.23 -12.40 20.99
CA MET A 360 -0.22 -13.44 21.19
C MET A 360 0.08 -13.59 22.68
N ASP A 361 0.07 -14.82 23.18
CA ASP A 361 0.46 -15.09 24.57
C ASP A 361 1.96 -14.82 24.76
N ALA A 362 2.36 -14.35 25.95
CA ALA A 362 3.75 -14.07 26.25
C ALA A 362 4.68 -15.28 25.97
N ALA A 363 4.22 -16.51 26.24
CA ALA A 363 4.99 -17.71 25.92
C ALA A 363 5.25 -17.89 24.42
N GLU A 364 4.28 -17.54 23.56
CA GLU A 364 4.45 -17.59 22.10
C GLU A 364 5.44 -16.52 21.63
N VAL A 365 5.30 -15.29 22.13
CA VAL A 365 6.20 -14.18 21.83
C VAL A 365 7.62 -14.54 22.26
N LYS A 366 7.81 -15.04 23.48
CA LYS A 366 9.11 -15.46 24.01
C LYS A 366 9.79 -16.46 23.09
N LYS A 367 9.07 -17.53 22.73
CA LYS A 367 9.59 -18.57 21.83
C LYS A 367 10.02 -18.01 20.47
N LYS A 368 9.22 -17.12 19.86
CA LYS A 368 9.54 -16.53 18.56
C LYS A 368 10.77 -15.62 18.62
N LEU A 369 10.88 -14.78 19.65
CA LEU A 369 11.99 -13.85 19.81
C LEU A 369 13.30 -14.57 20.15
N GLU A 370 13.29 -15.51 21.10
CA GLU A 370 14.50 -16.27 21.45
C GLU A 370 15.02 -17.09 20.27
N ALA A 371 14.12 -17.75 19.52
CA ALA A 371 14.51 -18.51 18.33
C ALA A 371 14.97 -17.62 17.18
N GLY A 372 14.28 -16.50 16.93
CA GLY A 372 14.55 -15.61 15.80
C GLY A 372 15.80 -14.75 15.96
N TYR A 373 16.14 -14.37 17.21
CA TYR A 373 17.27 -13.49 17.49
C TYR A 373 18.39 -14.17 18.27
N HIS A 374 18.26 -15.46 18.58
CA HIS A 374 19.27 -16.25 19.30
C HIS A 374 19.64 -15.64 20.67
N ILE A 375 18.62 -15.19 21.40
CA ILE A 375 18.75 -14.58 22.74
C ILE A 375 18.00 -15.39 23.79
N THR A 376 18.16 -15.04 25.06
CA THR A 376 17.34 -15.52 26.17
C THR A 376 16.67 -14.33 26.83
N LEU A 377 15.34 -14.28 26.78
CA LEU A 377 14.59 -13.15 27.30
C LEU A 377 14.50 -13.19 28.82
N SER A 378 14.51 -12.01 29.44
CA SER A 378 14.25 -11.81 30.85
C SER A 378 12.87 -12.34 31.29
N ASP A 379 12.64 -12.38 32.59
CA ASP A 379 11.37 -12.87 33.16
C ASP A 379 10.21 -11.87 33.04
N ASP A 380 10.50 -10.59 32.76
CA ASP A 380 9.49 -9.52 32.70
C ASP A 380 9.12 -9.16 31.25
N PRO A 381 7.92 -9.53 30.76
CA PRO A 381 7.51 -9.28 29.38
C PRO A 381 7.40 -7.81 28.98
N ASN A 382 7.28 -6.89 29.96
CA ASN A 382 7.25 -5.46 29.67
C ASN A 382 8.57 -4.96 29.07
N ASN A 383 9.68 -5.67 29.30
CA ASN A 383 10.99 -5.28 28.78
C ASN A 383 11.28 -5.85 27.39
N TRP A 384 10.52 -6.86 26.94
CA TRP A 384 10.91 -7.66 25.78
C TRP A 384 10.83 -6.93 24.46
N ILE A 385 9.90 -5.99 24.28
CA ILE A 385 9.66 -5.34 22.99
C ILE A 385 9.52 -3.83 23.22
N GLN A 386 10.50 -3.07 22.74
CA GLN A 386 10.53 -1.61 22.82
C GLN A 386 10.64 -1.03 21.40
N PRO A 387 9.51 -0.73 20.74
CA PRO A 387 9.50 -0.19 19.38
C PRO A 387 9.91 1.29 19.36
N VAL A 388 10.68 1.67 18.33
CA VAL A 388 11.02 3.05 18.00
C VAL A 388 10.17 3.47 16.80
N TYR A 389 9.35 4.48 17.00
CA TYR A 389 8.43 5.00 16.00
C TYR A 389 9.09 6.13 15.20
N SER A 390 8.85 6.15 13.89
CA SER A 390 9.13 7.33 13.08
C SER A 390 8.17 8.45 13.46
N ASP A 391 8.71 9.62 13.79
CA ASP A 391 7.92 10.84 14.02
C ASP A 391 7.25 11.35 12.73
N GLU A 392 7.77 10.98 11.57
CA GLU A 392 7.26 11.40 10.26
C GLU A 392 6.14 10.48 9.77
N THR A 393 6.36 9.16 9.84
CA THR A 393 5.49 8.19 9.17
C THR A 393 4.73 7.28 10.13
N GLY A 394 5.11 7.25 11.41
CA GLY A 394 4.56 6.35 12.43
C GLY A 394 4.92 4.87 12.23
N TYR A 395 5.76 4.53 11.24
CA TYR A 395 6.29 3.16 11.10
C TYR A 395 7.28 2.86 12.23
N VAL A 396 7.29 1.61 12.69
CA VAL A 396 8.33 1.15 13.61
C VAL A 396 9.61 0.97 12.81
N THR A 397 10.61 1.82 13.07
CA THR A 397 11.89 1.81 12.37
C THR A 397 12.79 0.73 12.94
N GLU A 398 12.83 0.63 14.27
CA GLU A 398 13.64 -0.32 15.04
C GLU A 398 12.86 -0.84 16.24
N VAL A 399 13.28 -2.00 16.74
CA VAL A 399 12.77 -2.61 17.96
C VAL A 399 13.95 -3.04 18.81
N SER A 400 14.06 -2.49 20.01
CA SER A 400 14.97 -3.02 21.03
C SER A 400 14.30 -4.21 21.71
N ILE A 401 15.00 -5.34 21.72
CA ILE A 401 14.49 -6.62 22.20
C ILE A 401 15.19 -6.95 23.51
N ASP A 402 14.50 -6.73 24.62
CA ASP A 402 14.97 -6.97 25.99
C ASP A 402 16.30 -6.27 26.33
N GLY A 403 16.61 -5.16 25.63
CA GLY A 403 17.88 -4.45 25.75
C GLY A 403 19.11 -5.22 25.23
N GLN A 404 18.93 -6.39 24.62
CA GLN A 404 20.03 -7.27 24.18
C GLN A 404 20.34 -7.10 22.69
N VAL A 405 19.30 -7.00 21.86
CA VAL A 405 19.40 -6.92 20.39
C VAL A 405 18.53 -5.78 19.90
N THR A 406 18.97 -5.11 18.84
CA THR A 406 18.14 -4.15 18.08
C THR A 406 17.93 -4.69 16.67
N ALA A 407 16.68 -4.70 16.21
CA ALA A 407 16.32 -5.14 14.88
C ALA A 407 15.48 -4.09 14.16
N LYS A 408 15.53 -4.04 12.83
CA LYS A 408 14.58 -3.23 12.03
C LYS A 408 13.14 -3.70 12.27
N GLY A 409 12.20 -2.76 12.23
CA GLY A 409 10.80 -3.04 12.55
C GLY A 409 10.11 -3.99 11.56
N TYR A 410 10.46 -3.97 10.26
CA TYR A 410 9.85 -4.85 9.27
C TYR A 410 10.29 -6.33 9.37
N PRO A 411 11.59 -6.65 9.52
CA PRO A 411 12.00 -8.01 9.86
C PRO A 411 11.36 -8.53 11.16
N PHE A 412 11.26 -7.68 12.18
CA PHE A 412 10.58 -8.00 13.44
C PHE A 412 9.09 -8.32 13.21
N SER A 413 8.39 -7.48 12.42
CA SER A 413 6.97 -7.67 12.13
C SER A 413 6.73 -9.00 11.39
N MET A 414 7.60 -9.35 10.44
CA MET A 414 7.54 -10.64 9.74
C MET A 414 7.77 -11.83 10.68
N LEU A 415 8.75 -11.77 11.58
CA LEU A 415 9.02 -12.84 12.57
C LEU A 415 7.78 -13.15 13.42
N LEU A 416 7.08 -12.10 13.85
CA LEU A 416 5.84 -12.22 14.61
C LEU A 416 4.60 -12.50 13.73
N GLY A 417 4.75 -12.46 12.41
CA GLY A 417 3.65 -12.65 11.45
C GLY A 417 2.61 -11.54 11.53
N LEU A 418 3.06 -10.31 11.72
CA LEU A 418 2.27 -9.09 11.62
C LEU A 418 2.13 -8.68 10.15
N LYS A 419 1.11 -7.88 9.83
CA LYS A 419 0.83 -7.46 8.45
C LYS A 419 1.81 -6.41 7.92
N SER A 420 2.33 -5.55 8.79
CA SER A 420 3.29 -4.49 8.42
C SER A 420 4.16 -4.11 9.62
N SER A 421 5.17 -3.26 9.39
CA SER A 421 5.95 -2.60 10.45
C SER A 421 5.27 -1.35 11.02
N LYS A 422 4.10 -0.94 10.53
CA LYS A 422 3.32 0.12 11.17
C LYS A 422 2.36 -0.51 12.17
N PHE A 423 2.80 -0.64 13.42
CA PHE A 423 2.00 -1.27 14.46
C PHE A 423 2.11 -0.59 15.82
N ASN A 424 1.00 -0.59 16.57
CA ASN A 424 0.98 -0.28 17.99
C ASN A 424 1.06 -1.57 18.81
N LEU A 425 1.70 -1.49 19.97
CA LEU A 425 1.86 -2.61 20.89
C LEU A 425 1.20 -2.30 22.22
N THR A 426 0.52 -3.29 22.79
CA THR A 426 0.07 -3.28 24.18
C THR A 426 0.35 -4.63 24.80
N TYR A 427 0.92 -4.67 25.99
CA TYR A 427 1.00 -5.87 26.82
C TYR A 427 0.07 -5.69 28.02
N LYS A 428 -0.75 -6.71 28.31
CA LYS A 428 -1.60 -6.71 29.50
C LYS A 428 -0.97 -7.60 30.57
N ASN A 429 -0.56 -6.97 31.67
CA ASN A 429 -0.02 -7.67 32.83
C ASN A 429 -1.04 -8.64 33.44
N ASP A 430 -0.52 -9.70 34.06
CA ASP A 430 -1.27 -10.73 34.79
C ASP A 430 -2.07 -10.18 35.99
#